data_AF-F4S1I2-F1
#
_entry.id   AF-F4S1I2-F1
#
_cell.length_a   1.000
_cell.length_b   1.000
_cell.length_c   1.000
_cell.angle_alpha   90.00
_cell.angle_beta   90.00
_cell.angle_gamma   90.00
#
_symmetry.space_group_name_H-M   'P 1'
#
loop_
_entity.id
_entity.type
_entity.pdbx_description
1 polymer ?
#
loop_
_entity_poly.entity_id
_entity_poly.type
_entity_poly.pdbx_seq_one_letter_code
_entity_poly.pdbx_strand_id
1 'polypeptide(L)'
;MSLPKPGEKRQRSITDMFGGNQPNTKPIPTPNSTTSSSKPTKKPKLNPNLKPVATSSKTSMIRTPYDKLGTIDQETKLTSLSKEHQSLLSLELNPKTGLGPTYLKVLHQELNRTYFLDLKRFLQTEPQSSIFPPSSMIYSWSHRTPLTSIKVVIIGQDPYHGPGQAHGLAFSVPRGIPIPGSLRNIHEELKREYPEDFKKPNHGSLGTWADHGVLLLNTSLTVRKSSAGSHAGRGWEQFTDSVVDAIDLYGGLDLLNQSKPKEDPKDMTQDQTEEGPSSAKKQKVENDECHDLIDQSLNGFGKGVVFLCWGKWAADRVSRLSESKHLILRSAHPSPLSAHRGFLGNGHFKLANEWLANRYGESAMVNWCDLKPDIPINNPLSMTKET
;
A
#
# COMPACT_ATOMS: atom_id res chain seq x y z
N MET A 1 53.37 -34.63 -25.35
CA MET A 1 52.48 -34.06 -26.39
C MET A 1 51.21 -34.91 -26.37
N SER A 2 50.00 -34.46 -26.06
CA SER A 2 49.39 -33.14 -26.17
C SER A 2 48.22 -33.02 -25.19
N LEU A 3 48.03 -31.82 -24.64
CA LEU A 3 46.86 -31.41 -23.86
C LEU A 3 45.60 -31.34 -24.75
N PRO A 4 44.38 -31.63 -24.23
CA PRO A 4 43.15 -31.11 -24.83
C PRO A 4 42.66 -29.85 -24.09
N LYS A 5 42.21 -28.88 -24.91
CA LYS A 5 41.73 -27.54 -24.56
C LYS A 5 40.35 -27.55 -23.90
N PRO A 6 40.00 -26.57 -23.03
CA PRO A 6 38.64 -26.38 -22.55
C PRO A 6 37.85 -25.33 -23.36
N GLY A 7 36.59 -25.66 -23.65
CA GLY A 7 35.45 -24.77 -23.37
C GLY A 7 34.86 -23.94 -24.51
N GLU A 8 33.76 -24.42 -25.09
CA GLU A 8 32.64 -23.51 -25.41
C GLU A 8 31.25 -24.15 -25.16
N LYS A 9 30.52 -23.47 -24.26
CA LYS A 9 29.07 -23.30 -24.10
C LYS A 9 28.13 -24.48 -24.41
N ARG A 10 27.58 -25.08 -23.34
CA ARG A 10 26.27 -25.75 -23.37
C ARG A 10 25.22 -24.96 -22.57
N GLN A 11 24.24 -24.48 -23.33
CA GLN A 11 22.94 -23.99 -22.92
C GLN A 11 22.22 -25.11 -22.14
N ARG A 12 21.83 -24.86 -20.88
CA ARG A 12 21.02 -25.82 -20.09
C ARG A 12 19.55 -25.46 -20.23
N SER A 13 18.73 -26.46 -20.59
CA SER A 13 17.27 -26.35 -20.72
C SER A 13 16.58 -26.44 -19.36
N ILE A 14 15.36 -25.89 -19.31
CA ILE A 14 14.46 -25.69 -18.15
C ILE A 14 13.95 -26.98 -17.47
N THR A 15 14.52 -28.15 -17.76
CA THR A 15 13.96 -29.44 -17.32
C THR A 15 14.67 -30.09 -16.12
N ASP A 16 15.72 -29.46 -15.57
CA ASP A 16 16.49 -30.02 -14.43
C ASP A 16 16.23 -29.33 -13.07
N MET A 17 15.16 -28.55 -12.92
CA MET A 17 14.83 -27.90 -11.63
C MET A 17 13.73 -28.58 -10.79
N PHE A 18 13.09 -29.63 -11.28
CA PHE A 18 12.12 -30.41 -10.50
C PHE A 18 12.19 -31.89 -10.89
N GLY A 19 12.82 -32.70 -10.04
CA GLY A 19 13.13 -34.11 -10.32
C GLY A 19 11.92 -34.98 -10.61
N GLY A 20 12.06 -35.82 -11.66
CA GLY A 20 11.14 -36.90 -12.00
C GLY A 20 11.93 -38.17 -12.31
N ASN A 21 11.64 -39.24 -11.55
CA ASN A 21 12.19 -40.57 -11.70
C ASN A 21 11.74 -41.20 -13.04
N GLN A 22 12.65 -41.80 -13.80
CA GLN A 22 12.38 -42.54 -15.05
C GLN A 22 11.93 -43.99 -14.76
N PRO A 23 10.94 -44.56 -15.47
CA PRO A 23 10.73 -46.00 -15.52
C PRO A 23 11.30 -46.61 -16.81
N ASN A 24 11.95 -47.77 -16.66
CA ASN A 24 12.53 -48.58 -17.74
C ASN A 24 11.47 -49.54 -18.33
N THR A 25 11.53 -49.84 -19.62
CA THR A 25 10.49 -50.60 -20.37
C THR A 25 10.89 -52.04 -20.76
N LYS A 26 9.86 -52.93 -20.81
CA LYS A 26 9.59 -54.13 -21.68
C LYS A 26 9.60 -55.52 -20.99
N PRO A 27 8.89 -56.56 -21.52
CA PRO A 27 7.57 -56.63 -22.20
C PRO A 27 6.61 -57.76 -21.68
N ILE A 28 5.43 -57.87 -22.32
CA ILE A 28 4.14 -58.56 -22.07
C ILE A 28 4.18 -60.13 -22.14
N PRO A 29 3.29 -60.90 -21.44
CA PRO A 29 2.06 -61.50 -22.06
C PRO A 29 0.77 -61.47 -21.19
N THR A 30 -0.38 -61.23 -21.83
CA THR A 30 -1.79 -61.44 -21.38
C THR A 30 -2.18 -62.94 -21.37
N PRO A 31 -3.31 -63.46 -20.80
CA PRO A 31 -4.64 -62.80 -20.75
C PRO A 31 -5.62 -63.15 -19.58
N ASN A 32 -6.81 -62.54 -19.67
CA ASN A 32 -8.15 -62.94 -19.22
C ASN A 32 -8.86 -62.12 -18.12
N SER A 33 -9.93 -61.45 -18.59
CA SER A 33 -11.25 -61.17 -18.01
C SER A 33 -11.38 -61.09 -16.49
N THR A 34 -12.00 -60.02 -15.97
CA THR A 34 -13.47 -59.90 -15.85
C THR A 34 -13.83 -58.48 -15.39
N THR A 35 -14.87 -57.96 -15.99
CA THR A 35 -15.51 -56.66 -15.78
C THR A 35 -16.06 -56.47 -14.36
N SER A 36 -15.64 -55.39 -13.67
CA SER A 36 -16.50 -54.66 -12.73
C SER A 36 -16.10 -53.18 -12.73
N SER A 37 -17.06 -52.34 -13.10
CA SER A 37 -16.87 -50.89 -13.30
C SER A 37 -17.01 -50.15 -11.97
N SER A 38 -15.89 -49.64 -11.43
CA SER A 38 -15.90 -48.57 -10.43
C SER A 38 -15.36 -47.28 -11.06
N LYS A 39 -16.20 -46.24 -11.05
CA LYS A 39 -15.97 -44.92 -11.65
C LYS A 39 -14.76 -44.23 -11.00
N PRO A 40 -13.84 -43.62 -11.78
CA PRO A 40 -12.82 -42.74 -11.21
C PRO A 40 -13.43 -41.41 -10.81
N THR A 41 -13.23 -41.05 -9.55
CA THR A 41 -13.55 -39.77 -8.93
C THR A 41 -12.79 -38.63 -9.61
N LYS A 42 -13.52 -37.54 -9.87
CA LYS A 42 -13.04 -36.35 -10.57
C LYS A 42 -11.95 -35.63 -9.76
N LYS A 43 -10.90 -35.20 -10.46
CA LYS A 43 -9.93 -34.18 -10.03
C LYS A 43 -10.67 -32.93 -9.50
N PRO A 44 -10.17 -32.23 -8.47
CA PRO A 44 -10.78 -30.98 -8.02
C PRO A 44 -10.63 -29.92 -9.12
N LYS A 45 -11.75 -29.47 -9.68
CA LYS A 45 -11.79 -28.30 -10.55
C LYS A 45 -11.70 -27.05 -9.68
N LEU A 46 -10.79 -26.13 -10.01
CA LEU A 46 -10.91 -24.74 -9.56
C LEU A 46 -12.29 -24.23 -9.98
N ASN A 47 -13.04 -23.67 -9.04
CA ASN A 47 -14.38 -23.16 -9.27
C ASN A 47 -14.28 -21.75 -9.89
N PRO A 48 -14.65 -21.52 -11.16
CA PRO A 48 -14.54 -20.21 -11.80
C PRO A 48 -15.77 -19.33 -11.52
N ASN A 49 -16.50 -19.60 -10.44
CA ASN A 49 -17.76 -18.93 -10.12
C ASN A 49 -17.80 -18.49 -8.65
N LEU A 50 -16.81 -17.70 -8.24
CA LEU A 50 -16.99 -16.76 -7.14
C LEU A 50 -17.59 -15.49 -7.76
N LYS A 51 -18.92 -15.43 -7.82
CA LYS A 51 -19.60 -14.15 -7.99
C LYS A 51 -19.21 -13.26 -6.81
N PRO A 52 -18.92 -11.96 -7.01
CA PRO A 52 -18.74 -11.07 -5.88
C PRO A 52 -20.04 -11.07 -5.09
N VAL A 53 -19.98 -11.50 -3.83
CA VAL A 53 -21.08 -11.30 -2.90
C VAL A 53 -21.14 -9.81 -2.64
N ALA A 54 -22.06 -9.15 -3.35
CA ALA A 54 -22.47 -7.78 -3.07
C ALA A 54 -23.28 -7.79 -1.77
N THR A 55 -22.60 -7.81 -0.63
CA THR A 55 -23.22 -7.43 0.65
C THR A 55 -22.91 -5.97 0.92
N SER A 56 -23.81 -5.15 0.40
CA SER A 56 -24.01 -3.75 0.78
C SER A 56 -24.32 -3.68 2.28
N SER A 57 -23.31 -3.34 3.07
CA SER A 57 -23.50 -2.71 4.39
C SER A 57 -22.81 -1.35 4.32
N LYS A 58 -23.46 -0.41 3.61
CA LYS A 58 -23.07 1.00 3.56
C LYS A 58 -23.15 1.57 4.98
N THR A 59 -22.02 1.67 5.67
CA THR A 59 -21.88 2.70 6.71
C THR A 59 -20.89 3.72 6.19
N SER A 60 -21.41 4.87 5.77
CA SER A 60 -20.59 6.03 5.42
C SER A 60 -19.69 6.35 6.61
N MET A 61 -18.39 6.46 6.38
CA MET A 61 -17.48 7.08 7.34
C MET A 61 -18.08 8.41 7.79
N ILE A 62 -18.02 8.70 9.09
CA ILE A 62 -18.53 9.96 9.62
C ILE A 62 -17.78 11.10 8.92
N ARG A 63 -18.52 11.93 8.20
CA ARG A 63 -17.98 13.05 7.42
C ARG A 63 -17.80 14.28 8.32
N THR A 64 -16.77 14.22 9.16
CA THR A 64 -16.37 15.32 10.03
C THR A 64 -15.03 15.90 9.54
N PRO A 65 -14.85 17.22 9.49
CA PRO A 65 -13.54 17.82 9.18
C PRO A 65 -12.42 17.21 10.04
N TYR A 66 -11.24 16.97 9.44
CA TYR A 66 -10.18 16.20 10.08
C TYR A 66 -9.64 16.83 11.38
N ASP A 67 -9.59 18.16 11.41
CA ASP A 67 -9.21 19.00 12.56
C ASP A 67 -10.20 18.88 13.73
N LYS A 68 -11.48 18.65 13.43
CA LYS A 68 -12.55 18.49 14.43
C LYS A 68 -12.63 17.08 15.01
N LEU A 69 -11.93 16.11 14.42
CA LEU A 69 -11.86 14.76 14.98
C LEU A 69 -10.98 14.77 16.24
N GLY A 70 -11.44 14.13 17.31
CA GLY A 70 -10.62 13.88 18.50
C GLY A 70 -9.50 12.88 18.23
N THR A 71 -8.41 12.98 18.98
CA THR A 71 -7.38 11.93 19.01
C THR A 71 -7.88 10.72 19.81
N ILE A 72 -7.37 9.53 19.50
CA ILE A 72 -7.69 8.31 20.23
C ILE A 72 -6.53 8.01 21.16
N ASP A 73 -6.76 8.16 22.47
CA ASP A 73 -5.86 7.60 23.46
C ASP A 73 -6.00 6.08 23.46
N GLN A 74 -4.97 5.39 22.98
CA GLN A 74 -4.99 3.96 22.73
C GLN A 74 -5.12 3.12 24.00
N GLU A 75 -4.44 3.52 25.07
CA GLU A 75 -4.44 2.78 26.34
C GLU A 75 -5.80 2.88 27.03
N THR A 76 -6.36 4.10 27.14
CA THR A 76 -7.71 4.34 27.65
C THR A 76 -8.75 3.65 26.77
N LYS A 77 -8.57 3.70 25.44
CA LYS A 77 -9.49 3.01 24.52
C LYS A 77 -9.46 1.50 24.74
N LEU A 78 -8.27 0.90 24.84
CA LEU A 78 -8.12 -0.54 25.04
C LEU A 78 -8.73 -0.97 26.38
N THR A 79 -8.42 -0.29 27.48
CA THR A 79 -8.93 -0.61 28.82
C THR A 79 -10.45 -0.47 28.94
N SER A 80 -11.08 0.39 28.14
CA SER A 80 -12.55 0.55 28.09
C SER A 80 -13.30 -0.58 27.38
N LEU A 81 -12.60 -1.45 26.63
CA LEU A 81 -13.22 -2.52 25.85
C LEU A 81 -13.51 -3.77 26.70
N SER A 82 -14.39 -4.65 26.19
CA SER A 82 -14.58 -5.98 26.79
C SER A 82 -13.28 -6.80 26.73
N LYS A 83 -13.12 -7.79 27.62
CA LYS A 83 -11.91 -8.67 27.64
C LYS A 83 -11.65 -9.35 26.30
N GLU A 84 -12.71 -9.76 25.60
CA GLU A 84 -12.60 -10.35 24.26
C GLU A 84 -12.06 -9.31 23.27
N HIS A 85 -12.65 -8.11 23.21
CA HIS A 85 -12.20 -7.06 22.31
C HIS A 85 -10.78 -6.59 22.62
N GLN A 86 -10.39 -6.55 23.89
CA GLN A 86 -9.00 -6.27 24.30
C GLN A 86 -8.04 -7.30 23.71
N SER A 87 -8.37 -8.59 23.81
CA SER A 87 -7.57 -9.66 23.20
C SER A 87 -7.48 -9.51 21.68
N LEU A 88 -8.61 -9.28 21.02
CA LEU A 88 -8.69 -9.20 19.56
C LEU A 88 -8.02 -7.95 18.97
N LEU A 89 -8.09 -6.79 19.65
CA LEU A 89 -7.64 -5.49 19.12
C LEU A 89 -6.34 -4.98 19.77
N SER A 90 -5.68 -5.80 20.58
CA SER A 90 -4.43 -5.45 21.28
C SER A 90 -3.31 -4.99 20.33
N LEU A 91 -3.23 -5.57 19.12
CA LEU A 91 -2.25 -5.15 18.13
C LEU A 91 -2.61 -3.78 17.55
N GLU A 92 -3.85 -3.58 17.10
CA GLU A 92 -4.31 -2.36 16.44
C GLU A 92 -4.22 -1.14 17.35
N LEU A 93 -4.48 -1.34 18.65
CA LEU A 93 -4.39 -0.31 19.68
C LEU A 93 -2.99 -0.24 20.33
N ASN A 94 -1.99 -0.95 19.82
CA ASN A 94 -0.63 -0.78 20.29
C ASN A 94 -0.03 0.55 19.75
N PRO A 95 0.50 1.44 20.61
CA PRO A 95 1.01 2.74 20.16
C PRO A 95 2.28 2.69 19.30
N LYS A 96 3.06 1.60 19.40
CA LYS A 96 4.33 1.46 18.68
C LYS A 96 4.18 0.68 17.38
N THR A 97 3.33 -0.35 17.37
CA THR A 97 3.26 -1.33 16.27
C THR A 97 1.87 -1.46 15.66
N GLY A 98 0.87 -0.82 16.26
CA GLY A 98 -0.52 -0.88 15.84
C GLY A 98 -0.84 0.04 14.68
N LEU A 99 -2.12 0.36 14.51
CA LEU A 99 -2.55 1.26 13.45
C LEU A 99 -2.05 2.68 13.73
N GLY A 100 -1.46 3.32 12.72
CA GLY A 100 -0.89 4.66 12.83
C GLY A 100 -1.92 5.68 13.30
N PRO A 101 -1.51 6.71 14.08
CA PRO A 101 -2.43 7.56 14.82
C PRO A 101 -3.43 8.31 13.92
N THR A 102 -2.99 8.77 12.74
CA THR A 102 -3.85 9.48 11.78
C THR A 102 -4.94 8.58 11.17
N TYR A 103 -4.64 7.30 10.97
CA TYR A 103 -5.62 6.31 10.52
C TYR A 103 -6.50 5.82 11.66
N LEU A 104 -5.94 5.58 12.85
CA LEU A 104 -6.71 5.16 14.01
C LEU A 104 -7.76 6.21 14.38
N LYS A 105 -7.40 7.50 14.27
CA LYS A 105 -8.33 8.63 14.42
C LYS A 105 -9.64 8.42 13.67
N VAL A 106 -9.56 7.99 12.41
CA VAL A 106 -10.71 7.90 11.50
C VAL A 106 -11.30 6.49 11.38
N LEU A 107 -10.49 5.44 11.63
CA LEU A 107 -10.87 4.03 11.44
C LEU A 107 -11.17 3.29 12.75
N HIS A 108 -11.07 3.90 13.93
CA HIS A 108 -11.28 3.19 15.19
C HIS A 108 -12.67 2.52 15.30
N GLN A 109 -13.71 3.07 14.68
CA GLN A 109 -15.03 2.45 14.64
C GLN A 109 -15.05 1.20 13.75
N GLU A 110 -14.26 1.22 12.67
CA GLU A 110 -14.15 0.12 11.73
C GLU A 110 -13.55 -1.13 12.36
N LEU A 111 -12.59 -0.94 13.29
CA LEU A 111 -12.00 -2.03 14.07
C LEU A 111 -13.01 -2.78 14.94
N ASN A 112 -14.15 -2.17 15.27
CA ASN A 112 -15.20 -2.78 16.09
C ASN A 112 -16.28 -3.51 15.26
N ARG A 113 -16.14 -3.53 13.93
CA ARG A 113 -17.09 -4.22 13.05
C ARG A 113 -16.96 -5.74 13.19
N THR A 114 -18.09 -6.43 13.09
CA THR A 114 -18.16 -7.89 13.20
C THR A 114 -17.18 -8.59 12.26
N TYR A 115 -17.10 -8.17 11.00
CA TYR A 115 -16.18 -8.79 10.03
C TYR A 115 -14.71 -8.64 10.44
N PHE A 116 -14.35 -7.51 11.05
CA PHE A 116 -12.98 -7.26 11.49
C PHE A 116 -12.66 -8.11 12.73
N LEU A 117 -13.59 -8.20 13.68
CA LEU A 117 -13.44 -9.09 14.83
C LEU A 117 -13.35 -10.57 14.40
N ASP A 118 -14.13 -10.99 13.40
CA ASP A 118 -14.06 -12.34 12.84
C ASP A 118 -12.72 -12.61 12.14
N LEU A 119 -12.19 -11.62 11.42
CA LEU A 119 -10.83 -11.66 10.88
C LEU A 119 -9.81 -11.87 12.02
N LYS A 120 -9.92 -11.11 13.12
CA LYS A 120 -9.00 -11.25 14.26
C LYS A 120 -9.10 -12.63 14.92
N ARG A 121 -10.31 -13.16 15.11
CA ARG A 121 -10.54 -14.53 15.60
C ARG A 121 -9.89 -15.56 14.68
N PHE A 122 -10.09 -15.44 13.36
CA PHE A 122 -9.43 -16.30 12.38
C PHE A 122 -7.90 -16.24 12.50
N LEU A 123 -7.31 -15.05 12.60
CA LEU A 123 -5.86 -14.89 12.73
C LEU A 123 -5.31 -15.47 14.04
N GLN A 124 -6.10 -15.52 15.12
CA GLN A 124 -5.71 -16.20 16.36
C GLN A 124 -5.68 -17.74 16.21
N THR A 125 -6.45 -18.31 15.28
CA THR A 125 -6.41 -19.76 14.99
C THR A 125 -5.22 -20.15 14.11
N GLU A 126 -4.61 -19.18 13.42
CA GLU A 126 -3.48 -19.44 12.54
C GLU A 126 -2.17 -19.66 13.33
N PRO A 127 -1.25 -20.52 12.85
CA PRO A 127 0.05 -20.68 13.49
C PRO A 127 0.86 -19.39 13.38
N GLN A 128 1.05 -18.67 14.51
CA GLN A 128 1.64 -17.33 14.50
C GLN A 128 3.04 -17.28 13.87
N SER A 129 3.85 -18.33 14.03
CA SER A 129 5.18 -18.47 13.41
C SER A 129 5.14 -18.63 11.88
N SER A 130 3.97 -18.86 11.31
CA SER A 130 3.75 -19.07 9.88
C SER A 130 2.99 -17.91 9.23
N ILE A 131 2.67 -16.83 9.94
CA ILE A 131 2.03 -15.65 9.38
C ILE A 131 3.09 -14.60 9.03
N PHE A 132 2.97 -14.00 7.84
CA PHE A 132 3.78 -12.87 7.40
C PHE A 132 2.90 -11.65 7.06
N PRO A 133 3.41 -10.43 7.27
CA PRO A 133 4.64 -10.11 8.01
C PRO A 133 4.50 -10.47 9.51
N PRO A 134 5.58 -10.40 10.31
CA PRO A 134 5.46 -10.47 11.77
C PRO A 134 4.41 -9.47 12.27
N SER A 135 3.67 -9.82 13.33
CA SER A 135 2.53 -9.04 13.81
C SER A 135 2.86 -7.56 14.05
N SER A 136 4.04 -7.28 14.61
CA SER A 136 4.54 -5.93 14.87
C SER A 136 4.79 -5.08 13.62
N MET A 137 4.74 -5.67 12.42
CA MET A 137 4.98 -5.01 11.14
C MET A 137 3.74 -4.96 10.24
N ILE A 138 2.59 -5.51 10.65
CA ILE A 138 1.37 -5.53 9.82
C ILE A 138 0.94 -4.11 9.43
N TYR A 139 1.09 -3.15 10.35
CA TYR A 139 0.64 -1.77 10.18
C TYR A 139 1.75 -0.78 9.82
N SER A 140 2.96 -1.24 9.45
CA SER A 140 4.10 -0.37 9.12
C SER A 140 3.77 0.72 8.10
N TRP A 141 2.92 0.41 7.11
CA TRP A 141 2.45 1.36 6.08
C TRP A 141 1.77 2.59 6.68
N SER A 142 1.01 2.43 7.76
CA SER A 142 0.18 3.50 8.34
C SER A 142 0.99 4.49 9.18
N HIS A 143 2.14 4.06 9.71
CA HIS A 143 3.06 4.91 10.44
C HIS A 143 4.01 5.64 9.49
N ARG A 144 4.52 4.95 8.47
CA ARG A 144 5.44 5.54 7.49
C ARG A 144 4.76 6.56 6.59
N THR A 145 3.49 6.36 6.26
CA THR A 145 2.73 7.29 5.41
C THR A 145 1.46 7.76 6.13
N PRO A 146 1.54 8.80 6.98
CA PRO A 146 0.37 9.39 7.63
C PRO A 146 -0.72 9.78 6.63
N LEU A 147 -1.99 9.62 7.02
CA LEU A 147 -3.15 9.79 6.13
C LEU A 147 -3.19 11.14 5.41
N THR A 148 -2.87 12.22 6.11
CA THR A 148 -2.97 13.60 5.59
C THR A 148 -1.82 13.97 4.64
N SER A 149 -0.68 13.28 4.72
CA SER A 149 0.52 13.55 3.92
C SER A 149 0.66 12.68 2.67
N ILE A 150 -0.33 11.81 2.39
CA ILE A 150 -0.34 10.96 1.20
C ILE A 150 -0.29 11.82 -0.06
N LYS A 151 0.66 11.51 -0.94
CA LYS A 151 0.81 12.03 -2.31
C LYS A 151 0.34 10.99 -3.34
N VAL A 152 0.80 9.76 -3.15
CA VAL A 152 0.58 8.64 -4.09
C VAL A 152 0.18 7.38 -3.31
N VAL A 153 -0.71 6.58 -3.86
CA VAL A 153 -1.11 5.27 -3.33
C VAL A 153 -0.76 4.20 -4.35
N ILE A 154 -0.03 3.17 -3.92
CA ILE A 154 0.28 1.98 -4.71
C ILE A 154 -0.34 0.78 -4.02
N ILE A 155 -1.21 0.06 -4.74
CA ILE A 155 -1.97 -1.06 -4.19
C ILE A 155 -1.34 -2.38 -4.64
N GLY A 156 -0.89 -3.17 -3.66
CA GLY A 156 -0.49 -4.57 -3.82
C GLY A 156 -1.62 -5.54 -3.47
N GLN A 157 -1.46 -6.81 -3.83
CA GLN A 157 -2.46 -7.86 -3.56
C GLN A 157 -2.33 -8.41 -2.12
N ASP A 158 -1.24 -9.10 -1.85
CA ASP A 158 -0.90 -9.70 -0.56
C ASP A 158 0.60 -9.53 -0.26
N PRO A 159 1.04 -9.70 1.00
CA PRO A 159 2.44 -9.60 1.35
C PRO A 159 3.24 -10.74 0.70
N TYR A 160 4.55 -10.55 0.54
CA TYR A 160 5.43 -11.66 0.18
C TYR A 160 5.39 -12.78 1.24
N HIS A 161 5.25 -14.03 0.80
CA HIS A 161 5.04 -15.18 1.66
C HIS A 161 6.32 -15.97 2.00
N GLY A 162 7.49 -15.48 1.59
CA GLY A 162 8.79 -16.07 1.94
C GLY A 162 9.36 -15.51 3.26
N PRO A 163 10.20 -16.27 3.97
CA PRO A 163 10.81 -15.83 5.22
C PRO A 163 11.55 -14.50 5.10
N GLY A 164 11.26 -13.55 6.00
CA GLY A 164 11.92 -12.25 6.07
C GLY A 164 11.59 -11.28 4.92
N GLN A 165 10.72 -11.66 3.96
CA GLN A 165 10.41 -10.80 2.81
C GLN A 165 9.40 -9.70 3.15
N ALA A 166 8.28 -10.05 3.80
CA ALA A 166 7.24 -9.09 4.12
C ALA A 166 7.58 -8.30 5.40
N HIS A 167 7.41 -6.98 5.33
CA HIS A 167 7.64 -6.05 6.44
C HIS A 167 6.57 -4.94 6.56
N GLY A 168 5.40 -5.18 5.96
CA GLY A 168 4.25 -4.29 6.06
C GLY A 168 4.10 -3.26 4.95
N LEU A 169 4.97 -3.26 3.93
CA LEU A 169 4.91 -2.38 2.77
C LEU A 169 4.73 -3.19 1.48
N ALA A 170 3.78 -2.82 0.62
CA ALA A 170 3.57 -3.45 -0.69
C ALA A 170 4.82 -3.34 -1.57
N PHE A 171 5.09 -4.38 -2.36
CA PHE A 171 6.24 -4.53 -3.29
C PHE A 171 7.64 -4.47 -2.67
N SER A 172 7.78 -4.00 -1.44
CA SER A 172 9.06 -3.79 -0.76
C SER A 172 9.54 -5.04 -0.01
N VAL A 173 10.86 -5.22 0.05
CA VAL A 173 11.52 -6.21 0.91
C VAL A 173 12.65 -5.56 1.72
N PRO A 174 12.95 -6.04 2.94
CA PRO A 174 14.08 -5.55 3.72
C PRO A 174 15.43 -5.68 3.00
N ARG A 175 16.43 -4.93 3.47
CA ARG A 175 17.81 -5.06 3.02
C ARG A 175 18.33 -6.48 3.26
N GLY A 176 19.21 -6.95 2.36
CA GLY A 176 19.75 -8.31 2.39
C GLY A 176 18.81 -9.38 1.82
N ILE A 177 17.53 -9.07 1.61
CA ILE A 177 16.59 -9.96 0.93
C ILE A 177 16.73 -9.80 -0.59
N PRO A 178 16.79 -10.90 -1.37
CA PRO A 178 16.81 -10.84 -2.82
C PRO A 178 15.64 -10.03 -3.38
N ILE A 179 15.94 -9.10 -4.30
CA ILE A 179 14.96 -8.22 -4.94
C ILE A 179 13.97 -9.08 -5.76
N PRO A 180 12.66 -9.07 -5.43
CA PRO A 180 11.66 -9.87 -6.13
C PRO A 180 11.48 -9.48 -7.60
N GLY A 181 10.93 -10.40 -8.41
CA GLY A 181 10.70 -10.18 -9.84
C GLY A 181 9.89 -8.91 -10.14
N SER A 182 8.79 -8.69 -9.44
CA SER A 182 7.95 -7.49 -9.62
C SER A 182 8.73 -6.21 -9.32
N LEU A 183 9.51 -6.18 -8.23
CA LEU A 183 10.30 -5.01 -7.87
C LEU A 183 11.44 -4.74 -8.86
N ARG A 184 12.03 -5.78 -9.44
CA ARG A 184 13.01 -5.61 -10.53
C ARG A 184 12.38 -4.91 -11.74
N ASN A 185 11.15 -5.24 -12.09
CA ASN A 185 10.44 -4.59 -13.20
C ASN A 185 10.04 -3.15 -12.85
N ILE A 186 9.67 -2.88 -11.60
CA ILE A 186 9.48 -1.50 -11.10
C ILE A 186 10.77 -0.68 -11.27
N HIS A 187 11.93 -1.23 -10.88
CA HIS A 187 13.22 -0.57 -11.10
C HIS A 187 13.57 -0.40 -12.58
N GLU A 188 13.18 -1.35 -13.43
CA GLU A 188 13.36 -1.21 -14.88
C GLU A 188 12.52 -0.05 -15.43
N GLU A 189 11.26 0.08 -14.99
CA GLU A 189 10.41 1.20 -15.42
C GLU A 189 10.93 2.55 -14.92
N LEU A 190 11.37 2.64 -13.66
CA LEU A 190 12.02 3.85 -13.16
C LEU A 190 13.26 4.22 -13.98
N LYS A 191 14.06 3.24 -14.41
CA LYS A 191 15.23 3.50 -15.27
C LYS A 191 14.82 3.99 -16.66
N ARG A 192 13.69 3.53 -17.20
CA ARG A 192 13.14 3.99 -18.48
C ARG A 192 12.65 5.43 -18.40
N GLU A 193 11.98 5.77 -17.30
CA GLU A 193 11.45 7.11 -17.09
C GLU A 193 12.56 8.10 -16.71
N TYR A 194 13.46 7.73 -15.80
CA TYR A 194 14.54 8.57 -15.28
C TYR A 194 15.92 7.97 -15.63
N PRO A 195 16.34 7.96 -16.91
CA PRO A 195 17.56 7.29 -17.34
C PRO A 195 18.83 7.91 -16.75
N GLU A 196 18.86 9.22 -16.52
CA GLU A 196 20.04 9.90 -15.96
C GLU A 196 20.05 9.86 -14.42
N ASP A 197 18.89 10.02 -13.79
CA ASP A 197 18.79 10.15 -12.32
C ASP A 197 18.70 8.80 -11.61
N PHE A 198 18.04 7.79 -12.21
CA PHE A 198 17.78 6.53 -11.52
C PHE A 198 19.03 5.65 -11.50
N LYS A 199 19.53 5.43 -10.28
CA LYS A 199 20.60 4.49 -9.97
C LYS A 199 19.99 3.28 -9.28
N LYS A 200 20.04 2.12 -9.95
CA LYS A 200 19.46 0.87 -9.44
C LYS A 200 20.06 0.52 -8.07
N PRO A 201 19.26 0.44 -6.99
CA PRO A 201 19.78 0.08 -5.68
C PRO A 201 20.12 -1.42 -5.60
N ASN A 202 21.00 -1.77 -4.67
CA ASN A 202 21.36 -3.15 -4.34
C ASN A 202 20.45 -3.76 -3.24
N HIS A 203 19.31 -3.13 -2.95
CA HIS A 203 18.29 -3.60 -2.01
C HIS A 203 16.89 -3.45 -2.60
N GLY A 204 15.90 -4.06 -1.94
CA GLY A 204 14.50 -3.96 -2.31
C GLY A 204 13.63 -3.12 -1.38
N SER A 205 14.23 -2.37 -0.43
CA SER A 205 13.43 -1.52 0.43
C SER A 205 12.93 -0.28 -0.31
N LEU A 206 11.66 0.05 -0.09
CA LEU A 206 10.95 1.23 -0.60
C LEU A 206 10.53 2.16 0.54
N GLY A 207 11.10 2.00 1.74
CA GLY A 207 10.72 2.79 2.90
C GLY A 207 10.87 4.29 2.69
N THR A 208 11.93 4.74 2.00
CA THR A 208 12.10 6.16 1.63
C THR A 208 10.94 6.71 0.80
N TRP A 209 10.31 5.90 -0.07
CA TRP A 209 9.09 6.34 -0.75
C TRP A 209 7.93 6.50 0.23
N ALA A 210 7.76 5.54 1.15
CA ALA A 210 6.71 5.58 2.15
C ALA A 210 6.81 6.82 3.04
N ASP A 211 8.02 7.14 3.51
CA ASP A 211 8.29 8.31 4.37
C ASP A 211 8.04 9.65 3.64
N HIS A 212 8.10 9.64 2.31
CA HIS A 212 7.85 10.80 1.46
C HIS A 212 6.47 10.79 0.79
N GLY A 213 5.47 10.16 1.44
CA GLY A 213 4.07 10.30 1.02
C GLY A 213 3.57 9.25 0.02
N VAL A 214 4.33 8.18 -0.25
CA VAL A 214 3.88 7.07 -1.10
C VAL A 214 3.31 5.94 -0.23
N LEU A 215 2.00 5.85 -0.13
CA LEU A 215 1.35 4.77 0.60
C LEU A 215 1.49 3.44 -0.16
N LEU A 216 2.22 2.49 0.42
CA LEU A 216 2.45 1.14 -0.11
C LEU A 216 1.53 0.11 0.58
N LEU A 217 0.27 0.02 0.15
CA LEU A 217 -0.77 -0.76 0.82
C LEU A 217 -1.06 -2.07 0.09
N ASN A 218 -1.02 -3.20 0.79
CA ASN A 218 -1.60 -4.45 0.26
C ASN A 218 -3.08 -4.53 0.62
N THR A 219 -3.90 -5.13 -0.24
CA THR A 219 -5.33 -5.39 0.02
C THR A 219 -5.57 -6.51 1.05
N SER A 220 -4.70 -7.51 1.12
CA SER A 220 -4.57 -8.39 2.29
C SER A 220 -3.33 -7.98 3.08
N LEU A 221 -3.44 -7.80 4.40
CA LEU A 221 -2.31 -7.36 5.22
C LEU A 221 -1.50 -8.52 5.82
N THR A 222 -2.00 -9.74 5.73
CA THR A 222 -1.27 -10.94 6.16
C THR A 222 -1.38 -12.08 5.15
N VAL A 223 -0.44 -13.03 5.23
CA VAL A 223 -0.38 -14.24 4.42
C VAL A 223 0.30 -15.36 5.19
N ARG A 224 -0.09 -16.61 4.96
CA ARG A 224 0.62 -17.78 5.47
C ARG A 224 1.88 -18.05 4.67
N LYS A 225 2.96 -18.44 5.35
CA LYS A 225 4.24 -18.86 4.78
C LYS A 225 4.05 -19.83 3.63
N SER A 226 4.71 -19.51 2.51
CA SER A 226 4.68 -20.29 1.26
C SER A 226 3.28 -20.51 0.65
N SER A 227 2.26 -19.75 1.06
CA SER A 227 0.89 -19.91 0.60
C SER A 227 0.27 -18.55 0.24
N ALA A 228 0.61 -18.06 -0.97
CA ALA A 228 0.06 -16.82 -1.52
C ALA A 228 -1.48 -16.80 -1.47
N GLY A 229 -2.06 -15.65 -1.11
CA GLY A 229 -3.50 -15.46 -1.04
C GLY A 229 -4.24 -16.28 0.03
N SER A 230 -3.53 -16.95 0.94
CA SER A 230 -4.13 -17.81 1.97
C SER A 230 -5.10 -17.11 2.93
N HIS A 231 -4.99 -15.79 3.08
CA HIS A 231 -5.88 -14.97 3.91
C HIS A 231 -6.86 -14.11 3.09
N ALA A 232 -6.97 -14.35 1.78
CA ALA A 232 -7.93 -13.67 0.94
C ALA A 232 -9.37 -13.96 1.37
N GLY A 233 -10.23 -12.94 1.32
CA GLY A 233 -11.64 -13.01 1.69
C GLY A 233 -11.91 -13.22 3.18
N ARG A 234 -10.88 -13.04 4.04
CA ARG A 234 -11.02 -13.18 5.49
C ARG A 234 -11.40 -11.88 6.20
N GLY A 235 -11.42 -10.75 5.48
CA GLY A 235 -11.87 -9.45 6.01
C GLY A 235 -10.87 -8.31 5.77
N TRP A 236 -9.62 -8.61 5.40
CA TRP A 236 -8.64 -7.55 5.12
C TRP A 236 -9.03 -6.66 3.95
N GLU A 237 -9.65 -7.22 2.91
CA GLU A 237 -10.09 -6.45 1.75
C GLU A 237 -11.16 -5.43 2.15
N GLN A 238 -12.07 -5.78 3.05
CA GLN A 238 -13.10 -4.85 3.56
C GLN A 238 -12.46 -3.74 4.41
N PHE A 239 -11.48 -4.09 5.24
CA PHE A 239 -10.74 -3.11 6.03
C PHE A 239 -9.93 -2.15 5.14
N THR A 240 -9.24 -2.67 4.14
CA THR A 240 -8.43 -1.86 3.22
C THR A 240 -9.28 -1.06 2.25
N ASP A 241 -10.48 -1.51 1.89
CA ASP A 241 -11.47 -0.68 1.20
C ASP A 241 -11.87 0.53 2.08
N SER A 242 -12.02 0.34 3.40
CA SER A 242 -12.27 1.43 4.35
C SER A 242 -11.06 2.37 4.51
N VAL A 243 -9.84 1.86 4.37
CA VAL A 243 -8.63 2.70 4.26
C VAL A 243 -8.69 3.55 2.99
N VAL A 244 -9.09 2.98 1.84
CA VAL A 244 -9.28 3.75 0.61
C VAL A 244 -10.38 4.82 0.77
N ASP A 245 -11.45 4.54 1.50
CA ASP A 245 -12.47 5.53 1.87
C ASP A 245 -11.91 6.66 2.75
N ALA A 246 -11.02 6.33 3.70
CA ALA A 246 -10.32 7.35 4.50
C ALA A 246 -9.43 8.24 3.63
N ILE A 247 -8.73 7.65 2.65
CA ILE A 247 -7.85 8.38 1.73
C ILE A 247 -8.65 9.29 0.81
N ASP A 248 -9.79 8.82 0.29
CA ASP A 248 -10.71 9.70 -0.41
C ASP A 248 -11.12 10.85 0.52
N LEU A 249 -11.62 10.56 1.71
CA LEU A 249 -12.16 11.59 2.59
C LEU A 249 -11.11 12.59 3.12
N TYR A 250 -9.85 12.20 3.35
CA TYR A 250 -8.84 13.01 4.05
C TYR A 250 -7.44 13.05 3.41
N GLY A 251 -7.20 12.28 2.35
CA GLY A 251 -5.88 12.18 1.73
C GLY A 251 -5.40 13.50 1.11
N GLY A 252 -4.11 13.78 1.26
CA GLY A 252 -3.45 14.94 0.66
C GLY A 252 -3.80 16.30 1.29
N LEU A 253 -4.37 16.32 2.49
CA LEU A 253 -4.66 17.56 3.23
C LEU A 253 -3.42 18.43 3.44
N ASP A 254 -2.24 17.82 3.63
CA ASP A 254 -1.00 18.55 3.91
C ASP A 254 -0.30 19.06 2.63
N LEU A 255 -0.81 18.74 1.43
CA LEU A 255 -0.15 19.09 0.16
C LEU A 255 -0.28 20.56 -0.21
N LEU A 256 -1.35 21.24 0.22
CA LEU A 256 -1.55 22.68 -0.06
C LEU A 256 -0.76 23.57 0.91
N ASN A 257 -0.54 23.12 2.14
CA ASN A 257 0.15 23.90 3.18
C ASN A 257 1.66 24.03 2.96
N GLN A 258 2.24 23.26 2.02
CA GLN A 258 3.66 23.29 1.68
C GLN A 258 4.03 24.40 0.68
N SER A 259 3.04 25.14 0.18
CA SER A 259 3.23 26.21 -0.81
C SER A 259 3.52 27.59 -0.19
N LYS A 260 3.39 27.75 1.12
CA LYS A 260 3.83 28.97 1.82
C LYS A 260 5.23 28.76 2.38
N PRO A 261 6.25 29.53 1.95
CA PRO A 261 7.50 29.64 2.70
C PRO A 261 7.15 30.03 4.14
N LYS A 262 7.79 29.38 5.12
CA LYS A 262 7.81 29.93 6.48
C LYS A 262 8.43 31.32 6.37
N GLU A 263 7.65 32.37 6.60
CA GLU A 263 8.23 33.69 6.84
C GLU A 263 9.11 33.57 8.09
N ASP A 264 10.41 33.82 7.92
CA ASP A 264 11.31 34.00 9.04
C ASP A 264 10.75 35.11 9.95
N PRO A 265 10.82 34.98 11.28
CA PRO A 265 10.43 36.05 12.18
C PRO A 265 11.37 37.24 11.97
N LYS A 266 10.95 38.20 11.14
CA LYS A 266 11.66 39.45 10.94
C LYS A 266 11.53 40.30 12.20
N ASP A 267 12.71 40.49 12.78
CA ASP A 267 13.17 41.57 13.65
C ASP A 267 12.21 42.77 13.78
N MET A 268 11.65 42.93 14.98
CA MET A 268 10.91 44.12 15.37
C MET A 268 11.91 45.26 15.62
N THR A 269 12.07 46.15 14.63
CA THR A 269 12.49 47.52 14.90
C THR A 269 11.35 48.46 14.56
N GLN A 270 10.86 49.13 15.60
CA GLN A 270 9.86 50.19 15.54
C GLN A 270 10.50 51.42 14.90
N ASP A 271 9.80 52.04 13.95
CA ASP A 271 9.87 53.49 13.83
C ASP A 271 8.49 54.05 13.47
N GLN A 272 8.11 55.09 14.20
CA GLN A 272 6.82 55.77 14.14
C GLN A 272 6.96 56.96 13.19
N THR A 273 5.98 57.18 12.32
CA THR A 273 5.59 58.54 11.89
C THR A 273 4.13 58.53 11.41
N GLU A 274 3.39 59.55 11.84
CA GLU A 274 1.95 59.75 11.68
C GLU A 274 1.56 60.58 10.43
N GLU A 275 0.22 60.66 10.25
CA GLU A 275 -0.61 61.57 9.42
C GLU A 275 -0.83 61.17 7.95
N GLY A 276 -2.03 61.14 7.34
CA GLY A 276 -3.39 61.61 7.66
C GLY A 276 -4.32 61.26 6.45
N PRO A 277 -5.64 61.58 6.48
CA PRO A 277 -6.68 60.73 5.88
C PRO A 277 -7.22 61.19 4.52
N SER A 278 -7.79 60.27 3.71
CA SER A 278 -8.82 60.60 2.72
C SER A 278 -9.65 59.39 2.26
N SER A 279 -10.86 59.70 1.86
CA SER A 279 -12.10 58.95 1.87
C SER A 279 -12.49 58.18 0.57
N ALA A 280 -13.30 57.14 0.78
CA ALA A 280 -14.39 56.62 -0.06
C ALA A 280 -14.10 55.83 -1.36
N LYS A 281 -14.52 54.55 -1.40
CA LYS A 281 -15.76 54.07 -2.08
C LYS A 281 -15.99 52.55 -1.97
N LYS A 282 -17.25 52.19 -1.65
CA LYS A 282 -18.05 50.99 -1.97
C LYS A 282 -17.57 50.25 -3.26
N GLN A 283 -17.68 48.93 -3.48
CA GLN A 283 -18.72 47.97 -3.12
C GLN A 283 -18.34 46.55 -3.65
N LYS A 284 -18.82 45.50 -2.96
CA LYS A 284 -19.51 44.31 -3.51
C LYS A 284 -18.69 43.21 -4.22
N VAL A 285 -18.33 42.16 -3.49
CA VAL A 285 -18.46 40.74 -3.91
C VAL A 285 -18.70 39.87 -2.66
N GLU A 286 -19.91 39.90 -2.12
CA GLU A 286 -20.45 38.83 -1.27
C GLU A 286 -21.46 38.10 -2.16
N ASN A 287 -21.16 36.87 -2.59
CA ASN A 287 -22.13 35.86 -3.06
C ASN A 287 -21.52 34.52 -3.53
N ASP A 288 -20.23 34.23 -3.27
CA ASP A 288 -19.64 32.94 -3.69
C ASP A 288 -19.56 31.87 -2.57
N GLU A 289 -19.69 32.23 -1.29
CA GLU A 289 -19.49 31.27 -0.19
C GLU A 289 -20.58 30.18 -0.09
N CYS A 290 -21.81 30.43 -0.57
CA CYS A 290 -22.89 29.46 -0.41
C CYS A 290 -22.81 28.29 -1.41
N HIS A 291 -22.18 28.49 -2.58
CA HIS A 291 -21.99 27.43 -3.57
C HIS A 291 -20.80 26.52 -3.24
N ASP A 292 -19.72 27.05 -2.66
CA ASP A 292 -18.54 26.28 -2.26
C ASP A 292 -18.82 25.29 -1.11
N LEU A 293 -19.74 25.64 -0.20
CA LEU A 293 -20.09 24.78 0.94
C LEU A 293 -20.90 23.54 0.54
N ILE A 294 -21.65 23.61 -0.57
CA ILE A 294 -22.50 22.50 -1.04
C ILE A 294 -21.67 21.48 -1.87
N ASP A 295 -20.64 21.91 -2.60
CA ASP A 295 -19.77 21.00 -3.36
C ASP A 295 -18.74 20.28 -2.45
N GLN A 296 -18.24 20.94 -1.40
CA GLN A 296 -17.40 20.32 -0.36
C GLN A 296 -18.13 19.21 0.42
N SER A 297 -19.45 19.34 0.56
CA SER A 297 -20.30 18.38 1.25
C SER A 297 -20.39 17.02 0.54
N LEU A 298 -20.05 16.91 -0.75
CA LEU A 298 -20.04 15.65 -1.49
C LEU A 298 -18.62 15.16 -1.79
N ASN A 299 -17.66 16.06 -2.07
CA ASN A 299 -16.31 15.71 -2.50
C ASN A 299 -15.30 15.33 -1.39
N GLY A 300 -15.70 15.33 -0.11
CA GLY A 300 -14.80 14.98 1.00
C GLY A 300 -13.81 16.10 1.32
N PHE A 301 -13.04 15.97 2.38
CA PHE A 301 -12.13 17.05 2.85
C PHE A 301 -10.74 16.98 2.21
N GLY A 302 -10.32 15.80 1.78
CA GLY A 302 -9.06 15.55 1.10
C GLY A 302 -8.94 16.33 -0.21
N LYS A 303 -7.71 16.64 -0.59
CA LYS A 303 -7.44 17.49 -1.76
C LYS A 303 -7.31 16.72 -3.07
N GLY A 304 -7.19 15.40 -2.97
CA GLY A 304 -6.94 14.49 -4.09
C GLY A 304 -5.51 13.98 -4.08
N VAL A 305 -5.33 12.73 -4.49
CA VAL A 305 -4.03 12.02 -4.52
C VAL A 305 -3.94 11.19 -5.79
N VAL A 306 -2.74 10.70 -6.11
CA VAL A 306 -2.52 9.81 -7.25
C VAL A 306 -2.69 8.35 -6.81
N PHE A 307 -3.39 7.52 -7.59
CA PHE A 307 -3.46 6.07 -7.42
C PHE A 307 -2.72 5.38 -8.58
N LEU A 308 -1.73 4.54 -8.25
CA LEU A 308 -1.07 3.65 -9.21
C LEU A 308 -1.67 2.25 -9.10
N CYS A 309 -2.56 1.94 -10.04
CA CYS A 309 -3.34 0.71 -10.06
C CYS A 309 -2.74 -0.28 -11.06
N TRP A 310 -1.79 -1.08 -10.58
CA TRP A 310 -1.10 -2.06 -11.41
C TRP A 310 -1.82 -3.41 -11.40
N GLY A 311 -2.52 -3.71 -12.49
CA GLY A 311 -3.35 -4.90 -12.65
C GLY A 311 -4.81 -4.68 -12.26
N LYS A 312 -5.67 -5.58 -12.76
CA LYS A 312 -7.13 -5.50 -12.57
C LYS A 312 -7.54 -5.47 -11.10
N TRP A 313 -6.85 -6.23 -10.26
CA TRP A 313 -7.18 -6.31 -8.83
C TRP A 313 -7.08 -4.95 -8.13
N ALA A 314 -6.01 -4.19 -8.38
CA ALA A 314 -5.85 -2.85 -7.85
C ALA A 314 -6.85 -1.86 -8.48
N ALA A 315 -7.09 -1.96 -9.79
CA ALA A 315 -8.01 -1.07 -10.50
C ALA A 315 -9.46 -1.19 -10.03
N ASP A 316 -9.92 -2.42 -9.76
CA ASP A 316 -11.29 -2.68 -9.30
C ASP A 316 -11.55 -2.05 -7.92
N ARG A 317 -10.54 -1.96 -7.05
CA ARG A 317 -10.65 -1.41 -5.68
C ARG A 317 -10.90 0.09 -5.64
N VAL A 318 -10.34 0.81 -6.60
CA VAL A 318 -10.49 2.27 -6.70
C VAL A 318 -11.55 2.69 -7.71
N SER A 319 -12.27 1.74 -8.31
CA SER A 319 -13.25 2.00 -9.39
C SER A 319 -14.38 2.96 -8.98
N ARG A 320 -14.64 3.10 -7.68
CA ARG A 320 -15.64 4.00 -7.13
C ARG A 320 -15.14 5.42 -6.83
N LEU A 321 -13.83 5.65 -6.92
CA LEU A 321 -13.25 6.96 -6.61
C LEU A 321 -13.49 7.94 -7.74
N SER A 322 -13.66 9.22 -7.39
CA SER A 322 -13.86 10.28 -8.38
C SER A 322 -12.56 10.62 -9.09
N GLU A 323 -12.52 10.47 -10.41
CA GLU A 323 -11.40 10.87 -11.27
C GLU A 323 -11.29 12.39 -11.46
N SER A 324 -12.32 13.17 -11.08
CA SER A 324 -12.21 14.64 -11.02
C SER A 324 -11.36 15.12 -9.84
N LYS A 325 -11.30 14.30 -8.78
CA LYS A 325 -10.57 14.58 -7.55
C LYS A 325 -9.20 13.92 -7.52
N HIS A 326 -9.12 12.65 -7.93
CA HIS A 326 -7.91 11.84 -7.89
C HIS A 326 -7.39 11.57 -9.30
N LEU A 327 -6.08 11.44 -9.45
CA LEU A 327 -5.51 10.84 -10.66
C LEU A 327 -5.47 9.32 -10.48
N ILE A 328 -6.09 8.56 -11.37
CA ILE A 328 -6.06 7.08 -11.32
C ILE A 328 -5.34 6.53 -12.56
N LEU A 329 -4.09 6.12 -12.37
CA LEU A 329 -3.25 5.55 -13.43
C LEU A 329 -3.34 4.02 -13.42
N ARG A 330 -3.77 3.43 -14.53
CA ARG A 330 -4.03 1.99 -14.66
C ARG A 330 -3.10 1.35 -15.68
N SER A 331 -2.49 0.22 -15.32
CA SER A 331 -1.62 -0.54 -16.23
C SER A 331 -1.68 -2.05 -15.94
N ALA A 332 -0.92 -2.85 -16.69
CA ALA A 332 -0.67 -4.23 -16.29
C ALA A 332 0.12 -4.29 -14.96
N HIS A 333 0.11 -5.44 -14.29
CA HIS A 333 0.85 -5.64 -13.04
C HIS A 333 2.37 -5.82 -13.31
N PRO A 334 3.28 -5.36 -12.42
CA PRO A 334 4.73 -5.49 -12.58
C PRO A 334 5.28 -6.92 -12.51
N SER A 335 4.45 -7.94 -12.26
CA SER A 335 4.89 -9.34 -12.24
C SER A 335 5.60 -9.72 -13.54
N PRO A 336 6.64 -10.57 -13.52
CA PRO A 336 7.29 -11.09 -14.73
C PRO A 336 6.31 -11.68 -15.76
N LEU A 337 5.15 -12.17 -15.31
CA LEU A 337 4.11 -12.74 -16.18
C LEU A 337 3.35 -11.69 -17.00
N SER A 338 3.38 -10.41 -16.60
CA SER A 338 2.55 -9.35 -17.19
C SER A 338 3.29 -8.06 -17.48
N ALA A 339 4.54 -7.90 -17.02
CA ALA A 339 5.23 -6.62 -17.08
C ALA A 339 5.39 -6.09 -18.52
N HIS A 340 5.81 -6.96 -19.46
CA HIS A 340 5.92 -6.61 -20.88
C HIS A 340 4.57 -6.45 -21.60
N ARG A 341 3.45 -6.75 -20.94
CA ARG A 341 2.09 -6.60 -21.49
C ARG A 341 1.44 -5.27 -21.10
N GLY A 342 2.26 -4.26 -20.80
CA GLY A 342 1.79 -2.89 -20.54
C GLY A 342 2.03 -2.37 -19.13
N PHE A 343 2.93 -2.96 -18.33
CA PHE A 343 3.49 -2.26 -17.16
C PHE A 343 4.73 -1.47 -17.59
N LEU A 344 5.66 -2.12 -18.30
CA LEU A 344 6.83 -1.44 -18.82
C LEU A 344 6.43 -0.49 -19.96
N GLY A 345 6.89 0.75 -19.89
CA GLY A 345 6.53 1.85 -20.77
C GLY A 345 5.22 2.54 -20.40
N ASN A 346 4.72 2.38 -19.16
CA ASN A 346 3.46 3.02 -18.74
C ASN A 346 3.63 4.50 -18.38
N GLY A 347 4.84 4.96 -18.04
CA GLY A 347 5.10 6.37 -17.72
C GLY A 347 4.48 6.84 -16.39
N HIS A 348 4.06 5.90 -15.52
CA HIS A 348 3.27 6.24 -14.34
C HIS A 348 4.00 7.15 -13.35
N PHE A 349 5.33 7.02 -13.22
CA PHE A 349 6.07 7.79 -12.21
C PHE A 349 6.16 9.28 -12.59
N LYS A 350 6.38 9.59 -13.86
CA LYS A 350 6.34 10.94 -14.43
C LYS A 350 4.94 11.51 -14.42
N LEU A 351 3.95 10.77 -14.92
CA LEU A 351 2.56 11.23 -14.94
C LEU A 351 2.04 11.58 -13.53
N ALA A 352 2.43 10.78 -12.52
CA ALA A 352 2.13 11.09 -11.13
C ALA A 352 2.77 12.41 -10.68
N ASN A 353 4.05 12.62 -10.97
CA ASN A 353 4.77 13.84 -10.59
C ASN A 353 4.27 15.08 -11.35
N GLU A 354 3.97 14.96 -12.65
CA GLU A 354 3.39 16.03 -13.46
C GLU A 354 2.05 16.49 -12.87
N TRP A 355 1.19 15.55 -12.50
CA TRP A 355 -0.09 15.87 -11.86
C TRP A 355 0.07 16.52 -10.48
N LEU A 356 0.98 16.01 -9.65
CA LEU A 356 1.28 16.60 -8.34
C LEU A 356 1.84 18.01 -8.48
N ALA A 357 2.79 18.22 -9.39
CA ALA A 357 3.41 19.52 -9.65
C ALA A 357 2.38 20.54 -10.17
N ASN A 358 1.54 20.13 -11.12
CA ASN A 358 0.51 21.01 -11.68
C ASN A 358 -0.56 21.42 -10.66
N ARG A 359 -0.89 20.52 -9.71
CA ARG A 359 -1.97 20.77 -8.74
C ARG A 359 -1.48 21.44 -7.45
N TYR A 360 -0.26 21.12 -7.01
CA TYR A 360 0.25 21.48 -5.68
C TYR A 360 1.64 22.12 -5.67
N GLY A 361 2.28 22.25 -6.84
CA GLY A 361 3.65 22.76 -6.98
C GLY A 361 4.72 21.67 -6.87
N GLU A 362 5.95 22.01 -7.27
CA GLU A 362 7.07 21.06 -7.39
C GLU A 362 7.44 20.39 -6.05
N SER A 363 7.23 21.05 -4.91
CA SER A 363 7.47 20.47 -3.58
C SER A 363 6.59 19.27 -3.26
N ALA A 364 5.44 19.15 -3.93
CA ALA A 364 4.55 18.01 -3.78
C ALA A 364 5.00 16.77 -4.56
N MET A 365 5.97 16.89 -5.48
CA MET A 365 6.48 15.75 -6.24
C MET A 365 7.10 14.68 -5.32
N VAL A 366 7.17 13.46 -5.84
CA VAL A 366 7.88 12.34 -5.21
C VAL A 366 9.24 12.21 -5.89
N ASN A 367 10.30 12.18 -5.09
CA ASN A 367 11.63 11.82 -5.60
C ASN A 367 11.74 10.29 -5.74
N TRP A 368 11.29 9.76 -6.87
CA TRP A 368 11.30 8.32 -7.13
C TRP A 368 12.69 7.69 -7.13
N CYS A 369 13.72 8.48 -7.44
CA CYS A 369 15.11 8.03 -7.50
C CYS A 369 15.80 8.03 -6.12
N ASP A 370 15.20 8.65 -5.11
CA ASP A 370 15.72 8.61 -3.73
C ASP A 370 15.30 7.32 -3.02
N LEU A 371 16.03 6.24 -3.30
CA LEU A 371 15.92 4.95 -2.62
C LEU A 371 17.09 4.76 -1.65
N LYS A 372 17.24 5.71 -0.73
CA LYS A 372 18.24 5.64 0.32
C LYS A 372 18.08 4.39 1.20
N PRO A 373 19.14 4.01 1.93
CA PRO A 373 19.03 3.05 3.00
C PRO A 373 17.97 3.43 4.01
N ASP A 374 17.03 2.51 4.26
CA ASP A 374 16.16 2.60 5.43
C ASP A 374 17.00 2.75 6.70
N ILE A 375 16.66 3.76 7.50
CA ILE A 375 17.02 3.81 8.91
C ILE A 375 16.00 2.91 9.63
N PRO A 376 16.43 1.88 10.39
CA PRO A 376 15.49 1.04 11.12
C PRO A 376 14.68 1.88 12.11
N ILE A 377 13.34 1.79 12.04
CA ILE A 377 12.41 2.47 12.98
C ILE A 377 12.67 2.02 14.44
N ASN A 378 13.27 0.85 14.64
CA ASN A 378 13.60 0.28 15.95
C ASN A 378 15.11 0.26 16.25
N ASN A 379 15.82 1.36 16.01
CA ASN A 379 17.11 1.54 16.69
C ASN A 379 16.93 2.51 17.87
N PRO A 380 16.91 2.03 19.13
CA PRO A 380 16.81 2.89 20.33
C PRO A 380 18.03 3.83 20.53
N LEU A 381 18.96 3.90 19.57
CA LEU A 381 20.17 4.73 19.61
C LEU A 381 20.04 6.09 18.90
N SER A 382 18.84 6.53 18.52
CA SER A 382 18.64 7.89 17.94
C SER A 382 18.04 8.92 18.89
N MET A 383 17.82 8.58 20.18
CA MET A 383 17.35 9.52 21.22
C MET A 383 18.43 9.94 22.23
N THR A 384 19.70 10.01 21.82
CA THR A 384 20.72 10.71 22.60
C THR A 384 21.69 11.46 21.69
N LYS A 385 21.43 12.75 21.49
CA LYS A 385 22.42 13.83 21.42
C LYS A 385 21.73 15.17 21.12
N GLU A 386 21.10 15.73 22.14
CA GLU A 386 21.07 17.18 22.38
C GLU A 386 21.22 17.39 23.89
N THR A 387 22.46 17.69 24.29
CA THR A 387 22.82 18.43 25.51
C THR A 387 23.97 19.33 25.14
#